data_AF-G5IDI6-F1
#
_entry.id   AF-G5IDI6-F1
#
_cell.length_a   1.000
_cell.length_b   1.000
_cell.length_c   1.000
_cell.angle_alpha   90.00
_cell.angle_beta   90.00
_cell.angle_gamma   90.00
#
_symmetry.space_group_name_H-M   'P 1'
#
loop_
_entity.id
_entity.type
_entity.pdbx_description
1 polymer ?
#
loop_
_entity_poly.entity_id
_entity_poly.type
_entity_poly.pdbx_seq_one_letter_code
_entity_poly.pdbx_strand_id
1 'polypeptide(L)'
;MKPEDIKRKLGELRENAGKTGMGAFQWFQGHERLLVVAGALVVIVLVVAVVPGRRGDGNAGGGDLGPAVTPAQLASPADASPADAGQMAGNGSNSAQEGGRMRQGRIPGPQLETDQIELLDGLAAALKSRDLEAGGAMLLDNEQKLDYLFYQVMKGEPYLYRDGTLSSELEGEGLVMTRPVAAFYGTFENGMPEGACVAIQGIELDGVRYDYADGIWSGGKLNGEAEAGYHYYNGSGEGESQAVKRIGRFVDDLMDGAFTYETVSSDGEVTVWDMEAEDGRTKFDERWLHDDEKQYYYLPSREIDSHTYVVPDDEAEDIRWRNMLLWGE
;
A
#
# COMPACT_ATOMS: atom_id res chain seq x y z
N MET A 1 35.38 -5.25 -7.68
CA MET A 1 35.84 -6.22 -6.66
C MET A 1 35.50 -7.61 -7.21
N LYS A 2 36.40 -8.60 -7.21
CA LYS A 2 36.10 -9.89 -7.85
C LYS A 2 35.14 -10.70 -6.95
N PRO A 3 34.27 -11.57 -7.50
CA PRO A 3 33.32 -12.37 -6.71
C PRO A 3 33.95 -13.20 -5.58
N GLU A 4 35.21 -13.59 -5.77
CA GLU A 4 35.97 -14.36 -4.77
C GLU A 4 36.44 -13.51 -3.58
N ASP A 5 36.58 -12.19 -3.76
CA ASP A 5 36.90 -11.26 -2.67
C ASP A 5 35.70 -11.02 -1.75
N ILE A 6 34.47 -11.19 -2.26
CA ILE A 6 33.22 -11.02 -1.51
C ILE A 6 32.96 -12.24 -0.62
N LYS A 7 33.16 -13.47 -1.15
CA LYS A 7 33.06 -14.70 -0.36
C LYS A 7 34.09 -14.75 0.78
N ARG A 8 35.30 -14.23 0.54
CA ARG A 8 36.35 -14.12 1.57
C ARG A 8 35.96 -13.13 2.67
N LYS A 9 35.45 -11.94 2.32
CA LYS A 9 34.98 -10.95 3.30
C LYS A 9 33.79 -11.44 4.13
N LEU A 10 32.84 -12.17 3.53
CA LEU A 10 31.71 -12.77 4.24
C LEU A 10 32.15 -13.89 5.21
N GLY A 11 33.18 -14.65 4.85
CA GLY A 11 33.81 -15.63 5.75
C GLY A 11 34.47 -14.98 6.96
N GLU A 12 35.20 -13.88 6.75
CA GLU A 12 35.90 -13.13 7.81
C GLU A 12 34.92 -12.44 8.77
N LEU A 13 33.80 -11.91 8.27
CA LEU A 13 32.74 -11.30 9.09
C LEU A 13 32.03 -12.32 9.99
N ARG A 14 31.78 -13.52 9.47
CA ARG A 14 31.15 -14.62 10.22
C ARG A 14 32.06 -15.16 11.32
N GLU A 15 33.37 -15.19 11.10
CA GLU A 15 34.34 -15.62 12.09
C GLU A 15 34.56 -14.57 13.20
N ASN A 16 34.45 -13.28 12.87
CA ASN A 16 34.52 -12.20 13.86
C ASN A 16 33.27 -12.12 14.75
N ALA A 17 32.07 -12.40 14.22
CA ALA A 17 30.84 -12.48 15.01
C ALA A 17 30.87 -13.60 16.06
N GLY A 18 31.58 -14.69 15.79
CA GLY A 18 31.79 -15.78 16.75
C GLY A 18 32.80 -15.46 17.87
N LYS A 19 33.61 -14.40 17.72
CA LYS A 19 34.69 -14.04 18.66
C LYS A 19 34.36 -12.87 19.59
N THR A 20 33.31 -12.09 19.31
CA THR A 20 32.96 -10.87 20.08
C THR A 20 31.98 -11.08 21.24
N GLY A 21 31.49 -12.31 21.48
CA GLY A 21 30.90 -12.68 22.78
C GLY A 21 29.79 -11.77 23.30
N MET A 22 28.71 -11.54 22.52
CA MET A 22 27.43 -11.13 23.10
C MET A 22 26.56 -12.38 23.26
N GLY A 23 26.49 -12.86 24.51
CA GLY A 23 25.85 -14.09 24.91
C GLY A 23 24.37 -13.96 25.23
N ALA A 24 23.66 -15.07 24.97
CA ALA A 24 22.58 -15.66 25.75
C ALA A 24 21.40 -14.77 26.20
N PHE A 25 20.25 -14.95 25.55
CA PHE A 25 18.95 -14.85 26.22
C PHE A 25 18.23 -16.21 26.20
N GLN A 26 17.72 -16.56 27.38
CA GLN A 26 17.24 -17.88 27.77
C GLN A 26 15.88 -18.24 27.17
N TRP A 27 15.77 -19.52 26.84
CA TRP A 27 14.55 -20.28 26.55
C TRP A 27 13.44 -20.10 27.60
N PHE A 28 12.21 -19.86 27.14
CA PHE A 28 11.00 -20.34 27.80
C PHE A 28 10.29 -21.32 26.85
N GLN A 29 10.11 -22.57 27.30
CA GLN A 29 9.28 -23.57 26.65
C GLN A 29 7.80 -23.31 26.94
N GLY A 30 6.95 -23.35 25.91
CA GLY A 30 5.50 -23.36 26.10
C GLY A 30 4.70 -23.29 24.80
N HIS A 31 4.48 -24.45 24.18
CA HIS A 31 3.50 -24.77 23.15
C HIS A 31 3.69 -24.25 21.71
N GLU A 32 3.92 -25.25 20.86
CA GLU A 32 4.02 -25.24 19.41
C GLU A 32 2.76 -24.73 18.72
N ARG A 33 2.91 -23.73 17.84
CA ARG A 33 2.36 -23.74 16.47
C ARG A 33 3.32 -22.94 15.57
N LEU A 34 4.34 -23.61 15.08
CA LEU A 34 5.20 -23.11 14.02
C LEU A 34 4.37 -23.17 12.72
N LEU A 35 3.68 -22.08 12.40
CA LEU A 35 3.16 -21.88 11.05
C LEU A 35 4.36 -21.43 10.21
N VAL A 36 4.98 -22.40 9.55
CA VAL A 36 5.94 -22.13 8.47
C VAL A 36 5.10 -21.56 7.32
N VAL A 37 4.87 -20.24 7.35
CA VAL A 37 4.46 -19.54 6.14
C VAL A 37 5.73 -19.46 5.30
N ALA A 38 5.76 -20.28 4.25
CA ALA A 38 6.71 -20.19 3.16
C ALA A 38 6.44 -18.87 2.40
N GLY A 39 6.77 -17.74 3.02
CA GLY A 39 6.87 -16.46 2.36
C GLY A 39 8.23 -16.41 1.70
N ALA A 40 8.26 -16.53 0.38
CA ALA A 40 9.46 -16.33 -0.41
C ALA A 40 10.07 -14.97 -0.03
N LEU A 41 11.28 -15.01 0.51
CA LEU A 41 12.08 -13.84 0.81
C LEU A 41 12.60 -13.31 -0.54
N VAL A 42 11.76 -12.54 -1.23
CA VAL A 42 12.14 -11.85 -2.46
C VAL A 42 13.00 -10.66 -2.04
N VAL A 43 14.31 -10.85 -2.05
CA VAL A 43 15.26 -9.74 -1.98
C VAL A 43 15.24 -9.06 -3.35
N ILE A 44 14.42 -8.01 -3.52
CA ILE A 44 14.52 -7.15 -4.70
C ILE A 44 15.77 -6.30 -4.50
N VAL A 45 16.90 -6.74 -5.09
CA VAL A 45 18.08 -5.88 -5.21
C VAL A 45 17.79 -4.89 -6.34
N LEU A 46 17.41 -3.67 -5.98
CA LEU A 46 17.32 -2.54 -6.91
C LEU A 46 18.74 -2.13 -7.32
N VAL A 47 19.20 -2.63 -8.47
CA VAL A 47 20.44 -2.14 -9.10
C VAL A 47 20.08 -0.97 -10.00
N VAL A 48 20.16 0.25 -9.47
CA VAL A 48 20.20 1.46 -10.32
C VAL A 48 21.57 1.49 -11.00
N ALA A 49 21.64 0.96 -12.22
CA ALA A 49 22.85 1.03 -13.04
C ALA A 49 22.90 2.37 -13.79
N VAL A 50 23.69 3.33 -13.28
CA VAL A 50 24.02 4.54 -14.03
C VAL A 50 24.93 4.17 -15.21
N VAL A 51 24.37 4.14 -16.43
CA VAL A 51 25.14 3.95 -17.67
C VAL A 51 25.77 5.29 -18.08
N PRO A 52 27.10 5.40 -18.23
CA PRO A 52 27.72 6.63 -18.72
C PRO A 52 27.34 6.89 -20.18
N GLY A 53 26.69 8.03 -20.44
CA GLY A 53 26.25 8.45 -21.77
C GLY A 53 27.41 8.54 -22.78
N ARG A 54 27.22 7.92 -23.95
CA ARG A 54 28.08 8.06 -25.12
C ARG A 54 27.93 9.48 -25.70
N ARG A 55 29.02 10.24 -25.71
CA ARG A 55 29.19 11.44 -26.56
C ARG A 55 29.11 11.03 -28.03
N GLY A 56 28.23 11.69 -28.78
CA GLY A 56 28.21 11.67 -30.24
C GLY A 56 28.23 13.10 -30.78
N ASP A 57 29.38 13.51 -31.31
CA ASP A 57 29.50 14.66 -32.21
C ASP A 57 28.94 14.28 -33.59
N GLY A 58 28.15 15.16 -34.23
CA GLY A 58 27.66 14.94 -35.59
C GLY A 58 26.70 16.01 -36.11
N ASN A 59 27.26 17.00 -36.78
CA ASN A 59 26.67 18.16 -37.48
C ASN A 59 25.71 17.81 -38.65
N ALA A 60 24.60 18.55 -38.83
CA ALA A 60 24.20 19.21 -40.09
C ALA A 60 22.77 19.80 -40.08
N GLY A 61 22.67 21.10 -40.44
CA GLY A 61 21.79 21.57 -41.52
C GLY A 61 20.30 21.78 -41.24
N GLY A 62 19.89 23.05 -41.12
CA GLY A 62 18.49 23.47 -41.01
C GLY A 62 17.67 23.32 -42.29
N GLY A 63 16.35 23.34 -42.09
CA GLY A 63 15.32 23.42 -43.12
C GLY A 63 13.97 23.71 -42.44
N ASP A 64 13.38 24.83 -42.84
CA ASP A 64 12.25 25.57 -42.27
C ASP A 64 10.87 24.87 -42.40
N LEU A 65 9.94 25.19 -41.48
CA LEU A 65 8.57 25.69 -41.73
C LEU A 65 7.55 25.35 -40.61
N GLY A 66 7.18 26.38 -39.83
CA GLY A 66 5.76 26.73 -39.62
C GLY A 66 5.08 26.35 -38.29
N PRO A 67 4.23 27.22 -37.71
CA PRO A 67 3.99 27.28 -36.26
C PRO A 67 2.77 26.49 -35.77
N ALA A 68 2.87 25.97 -34.55
CA ALA A 68 1.72 25.49 -33.78
C ALA A 68 0.93 26.67 -33.18
N VAL A 69 -0.35 26.71 -33.52
CA VAL A 69 -1.39 27.59 -32.99
C VAL A 69 -1.71 27.26 -31.53
N THR A 70 -1.73 28.29 -30.67
CA THR A 70 -2.46 28.28 -29.39
C THR A 70 -3.90 28.72 -29.62
N PRO A 71 -4.83 28.30 -28.74
CA PRO A 71 -5.63 29.32 -28.07
C PRO A 71 -5.79 29.10 -26.57
N ALA A 72 -5.65 30.21 -25.84
CA ALA A 72 -6.07 30.40 -24.47
C ALA A 72 -7.60 30.59 -24.35
N GLN A 73 -8.13 30.21 -23.18
CA GLN A 73 -9.17 30.85 -22.36
C GLN A 73 -10.42 31.47 -23.00
N LEU A 74 -11.60 31.12 -22.45
CA LEU A 74 -12.74 32.00 -22.10
C LEU A 74 -13.73 31.16 -21.27
N ALA A 75 -13.88 31.37 -19.95
CA ALA A 75 -14.72 32.37 -19.27
C ALA A 75 -16.21 31.99 -19.11
N SER A 76 -16.64 31.75 -17.86
CA SER A 76 -18.02 31.97 -17.34
C SER A 76 -18.26 33.50 -17.15
N PRO A 77 -19.46 34.07 -16.78
CA PRO A 77 -20.62 33.48 -16.05
C PRO A 77 -22.05 34.07 -16.33
N ALA A 78 -23.04 33.62 -15.52
CA ALA A 78 -24.19 34.35 -14.91
C ALA A 78 -25.66 34.25 -15.43
N ASP A 79 -26.53 33.86 -14.48
CA ASP A 79 -27.93 34.27 -14.12
C ASP A 79 -29.15 34.22 -15.06
N ALA A 80 -30.22 33.52 -14.61
CA ALA A 80 -31.53 34.08 -14.19
C ALA A 80 -32.61 33.02 -13.86
N SER A 81 -33.28 33.15 -12.70
CA SER A 81 -34.51 32.44 -12.22
C SER A 81 -35.80 33.22 -12.59
N PRO A 82 -37.03 32.91 -12.05
CA PRO A 82 -37.88 31.71 -12.05
C PRO A 82 -39.34 32.01 -12.55
N ALA A 83 -40.22 31.00 -12.72
CA ALA A 83 -41.69 31.23 -12.71
C ALA A 83 -42.55 29.98 -12.40
N ASP A 84 -43.51 30.21 -11.51
CA ASP A 84 -44.63 29.40 -10.99
C ASP A 84 -45.61 28.82 -12.03
N ALA A 85 -46.24 27.68 -11.70
CA ALA A 85 -47.68 27.62 -11.34
C ALA A 85 -48.21 26.16 -11.32
N GLY A 86 -48.87 25.75 -10.23
CA GLY A 86 -49.71 24.55 -10.24
C GLY A 86 -50.03 23.90 -8.89
N GLN A 87 -50.62 24.64 -7.94
CA GLN A 87 -51.30 24.08 -6.77
C GLN A 87 -52.56 23.31 -7.15
N MET A 88 -52.83 22.18 -6.49
CA MET A 88 -54.16 21.81 -5.98
C MET A 88 -54.01 20.79 -4.85
N ALA A 89 -54.68 21.11 -3.73
CA ALA A 89 -54.66 20.43 -2.45
C ALA A 89 -55.55 19.18 -2.40
N GLY A 90 -55.30 18.30 -1.42
CA GLY A 90 -56.19 17.20 -1.06
C GLY A 90 -55.77 16.51 0.24
N ASN A 91 -56.45 16.90 1.32
CA ASN A 91 -56.29 16.56 2.73
C ASN A 91 -56.52 15.05 3.05
N GLY A 92 -55.81 14.50 4.04
CA GLY A 92 -56.08 13.14 4.54
C GLY A 92 -55.13 12.67 5.63
N SER A 93 -55.45 13.01 6.88
CA SER A 93 -54.87 12.45 8.10
C SER A 93 -54.97 10.92 8.16
N ASN A 94 -53.84 10.24 8.39
CA ASN A 94 -53.80 8.95 9.07
C ASN A 94 -52.53 8.87 9.93
N SER A 95 -52.76 8.95 11.23
CA SER A 95 -51.88 8.45 12.27
C SER A 95 -51.84 6.91 12.24
N ALA A 96 -50.73 6.37 12.73
CA ALA A 96 -50.40 4.96 12.92
C ALA A 96 -49.96 4.21 11.65
N GLN A 97 -48.65 4.00 11.52
CA GLN A 97 -48.08 2.68 11.82
C GLN A 97 -46.57 2.80 12.04
N GLU A 98 -46.14 2.48 13.26
CA GLU A 98 -44.77 2.10 13.59
C GLU A 98 -44.35 0.95 12.67
N GLY A 99 -43.66 1.29 11.59
CA GLY A 99 -42.81 0.37 10.86
C GLY A 99 -41.47 0.31 11.55
N GLY A 100 -41.42 -0.37 12.70
CA GLY A 100 -40.18 -0.77 13.33
C GLY A 100 -39.40 -1.65 12.36
N ARG A 101 -38.56 -1.04 11.52
CA ARG A 101 -37.33 -1.71 11.10
C ARG A 101 -36.62 -2.00 12.41
N MET A 102 -36.62 -3.25 12.82
CA MET A 102 -35.64 -3.74 13.78
C MET A 102 -34.29 -3.26 13.26
N ARG A 103 -33.75 -2.21 13.86
CA ARG A 103 -32.30 -2.05 13.92
C ARG A 103 -31.88 -3.32 14.63
N GLN A 104 -31.45 -4.33 13.89
CA GLN A 104 -30.70 -5.43 14.48
C GLN A 104 -29.62 -4.74 15.30
N GLY A 105 -29.75 -4.86 16.62
CA GLY A 105 -28.87 -4.18 17.54
C GLY A 105 -27.52 -4.79 17.34
N ARG A 106 -26.59 -3.99 16.79
CA ARG A 106 -25.18 -4.28 16.67
C ARG A 106 -24.69 -5.11 17.85
N ILE A 107 -24.13 -6.30 17.62
CA ILE A 107 -23.64 -7.15 18.71
C ILE A 107 -22.41 -6.46 19.34
N PRO A 108 -22.52 -5.95 20.58
CA PRO A 108 -21.47 -5.16 21.20
C PRO A 108 -20.23 -6.01 21.46
N GLY A 109 -19.07 -5.42 21.23
CA GLY A 109 -17.78 -5.99 21.59
C GLY A 109 -17.37 -5.70 23.04
N PRO A 110 -16.11 -6.03 23.40
CA PRO A 110 -15.57 -5.71 24.72
C PRO A 110 -15.54 -4.19 24.94
N GLN A 111 -15.62 -3.80 26.21
CA GLN A 111 -15.53 -2.39 26.61
C GLN A 111 -14.09 -1.91 26.52
N LEU A 112 -13.91 -0.69 26.01
CA LEU A 112 -12.61 -0.05 25.87
C LEU A 112 -12.36 0.92 27.02
N GLU A 113 -11.10 1.05 27.40
CA GLU A 113 -10.62 2.10 28.30
C GLU A 113 -10.45 3.43 27.54
N THR A 114 -10.40 4.56 28.27
CA THR A 114 -10.32 5.90 27.66
C THR A 114 -9.12 6.05 26.73
N ASP A 115 -7.96 5.54 27.13
CA ASP A 115 -6.73 5.63 26.33
C ASP A 115 -6.77 4.74 25.08
N GLN A 116 -7.47 3.61 25.13
CA GLN A 116 -7.72 2.74 23.98
C GLN A 116 -8.67 3.40 22.98
N ILE A 117 -9.71 4.10 23.47
CA ILE A 117 -10.61 4.90 22.65
C ILE A 117 -9.83 6.02 21.95
N GLU A 118 -9.02 6.79 22.70
CA GLU A 118 -8.20 7.87 22.14
C GLU A 118 -7.23 7.35 21.06
N LEU A 119 -6.61 6.20 21.28
CA LEU A 119 -5.71 5.55 20.32
C LEU A 119 -6.45 5.15 19.03
N LEU A 120 -7.59 4.46 19.15
CA LEU A 120 -8.35 4.00 17.99
C LEU A 120 -9.04 5.16 17.25
N ASP A 121 -9.47 6.21 17.96
CA ASP A 121 -9.99 7.43 17.35
C ASP A 121 -8.93 8.13 16.51
N GLY A 122 -7.71 8.27 17.04
CA GLY A 122 -6.61 8.88 16.30
C GLY A 122 -6.22 8.06 15.07
N LEU A 123 -6.12 6.74 15.19
CA LEU A 123 -5.80 5.85 14.07
C LEU A 123 -6.92 5.89 13.01
N ALA A 124 -8.18 5.81 13.43
CA ALA A 124 -9.32 5.93 12.54
C ALA A 124 -9.35 7.28 11.82
N ALA A 125 -9.06 8.38 12.52
CA ALA A 125 -9.00 9.71 11.93
C ALA A 125 -7.89 9.83 10.88
N ALA A 126 -6.68 9.36 11.19
CA ALA A 126 -5.54 9.38 10.27
C ALA A 126 -5.85 8.61 8.98
N LEU A 127 -6.40 7.40 9.10
CA LEU A 127 -6.75 6.58 7.94
C LEU A 127 -7.95 7.14 7.16
N LYS A 128 -8.94 7.73 7.84
CA LYS A 128 -10.05 8.44 7.18
C LYS A 128 -9.55 9.60 6.34
N SER A 129 -8.56 10.36 6.82
CA SER A 129 -7.97 11.49 6.10
C SER A 129 -6.83 11.10 5.15
N ARG A 130 -6.51 9.81 5.02
CA ARG A 130 -5.37 9.30 4.23
C ARG A 130 -4.01 9.86 4.66
N ASP A 131 -3.88 10.16 5.94
CA ASP A 131 -2.59 10.47 6.55
C ASP A 131 -1.89 9.15 6.95
N LEU A 132 -1.33 8.47 5.94
CA LEU A 132 -0.74 7.15 6.10
C LEU A 132 0.53 7.17 6.96
N GLU A 133 1.27 8.29 6.93
CA GLU A 133 2.45 8.46 7.78
C GLU A 133 2.05 8.58 9.26
N ALA A 134 1.06 9.41 9.58
CA ALA A 134 0.53 9.47 10.94
C ALA A 134 -0.05 8.12 11.38
N GLY A 135 -0.81 7.44 10.50
CA GLY A 135 -1.35 6.10 10.77
C GLY A 135 -0.25 5.06 11.04
N GLY A 136 0.77 5.01 10.18
CA GLY A 136 1.92 4.11 10.33
C GLY A 136 2.71 4.37 11.61
N ALA A 137 2.98 5.64 11.93
CA ALA A 137 3.61 6.04 13.18
C ALA A 137 2.80 5.62 14.39
N MET A 138 1.48 5.82 14.38
CA MET A 138 0.62 5.39 15.48
C MET A 138 0.65 3.88 15.71
N LEU A 139 0.70 3.07 14.64
CA LEU A 139 0.80 1.61 14.75
C LEU A 139 2.09 1.17 15.44
N LEU A 140 3.23 1.76 15.07
CA LEU A 140 4.52 1.36 15.61
C LEU A 140 4.80 1.97 16.99
N ASP A 141 4.50 3.26 17.19
CA ASP A 141 4.70 3.94 18.48
C ASP A 141 3.83 3.36 19.61
N ASN A 142 2.75 2.65 19.26
CA ASN A 142 1.80 2.05 20.21
C ASN A 142 1.72 0.52 20.11
N GLU A 143 2.71 -0.15 19.51
CA GLU A 143 2.70 -1.60 19.29
C GLU A 143 2.30 -2.39 20.55
N GLN A 144 2.95 -2.15 21.69
CA GLN A 144 2.65 -2.86 22.94
C GLN A 144 1.21 -2.65 23.44
N LYS A 145 0.64 -1.45 23.23
CA LYS A 145 -0.75 -1.17 23.61
C LYS A 145 -1.72 -1.86 22.65
N LEU A 146 -1.41 -1.84 21.36
CA LEU A 146 -2.20 -2.50 20.32
C LEU A 146 -2.14 -4.03 20.48
N ASP A 147 -1.01 -4.59 20.89
CA ASP A 147 -0.84 -6.01 21.28
C ASP A 147 -1.78 -6.39 22.41
N TYR A 148 -1.75 -5.59 23.49
CA TYR A 148 -2.62 -5.82 24.63
C TYR A 148 -4.10 -5.68 24.25
N LEU A 149 -4.46 -4.64 23.50
CA LEU A 149 -5.81 -4.42 23.00
C LEU A 149 -6.28 -5.61 22.16
N PHE A 150 -5.48 -6.04 21.18
CA PHE A 150 -5.86 -7.09 20.25
C PHE A 150 -5.96 -8.46 20.95
N TYR A 151 -4.91 -8.89 21.66
CA TYR A 151 -4.90 -10.23 22.25
C TYR A 151 -5.60 -10.34 23.60
N GLN A 152 -5.53 -9.31 24.45
CA GLN A 152 -6.09 -9.37 25.81
C GLN A 152 -7.51 -8.82 25.90
N VAL A 153 -7.84 -7.75 25.19
CA VAL A 153 -9.19 -7.16 25.22
C VAL A 153 -10.09 -7.81 24.16
N MET A 154 -9.65 -7.81 22.90
CA MET A 154 -10.39 -8.35 21.76
C MET A 154 -10.27 -9.88 21.60
N LYS A 155 -9.39 -10.52 22.39
CA LYS A 155 -9.18 -11.99 22.38
C LYS A 155 -8.69 -12.54 21.04
N GLY A 156 -7.98 -11.72 20.26
CA GLY A 156 -7.43 -12.09 18.96
C GLY A 156 -8.44 -12.11 17.82
N GLU A 157 -9.66 -11.60 18.04
CA GLU A 157 -10.72 -11.54 17.03
C GLU A 157 -10.86 -10.11 16.48
N PRO A 158 -11.20 -9.95 15.18
CA PRO A 158 -11.47 -8.64 14.61
C PRO A 158 -12.79 -8.07 15.14
N TYR A 159 -12.80 -6.76 15.39
CA TYR A 159 -13.99 -5.99 15.73
C TYR A 159 -14.03 -4.72 14.91
N LEU A 160 -15.24 -4.28 14.55
CA LEU A 160 -15.46 -2.98 13.93
C LEU A 160 -15.53 -1.91 15.01
N TYR A 161 -14.52 -1.06 15.02
CA TYR A 161 -14.45 0.14 15.84
C TYR A 161 -15.13 1.31 15.14
N ARG A 162 -16.08 1.94 15.85
CA ARG A 162 -16.74 3.19 15.45
C ARG A 162 -17.23 3.94 16.68
N ASP A 163 -16.95 5.25 16.74
CA ASP A 163 -17.45 6.17 17.76
C ASP A 163 -17.22 5.67 19.21
N GLY A 164 -15.99 5.23 19.51
CA GLY A 164 -15.63 4.73 20.85
C GLY A 164 -16.14 3.34 21.20
N THR A 165 -16.75 2.62 20.26
CA THR A 165 -17.36 1.30 20.52
C THR A 165 -16.85 0.23 19.57
N LEU A 166 -16.67 -0.99 20.10
CA LEU A 166 -16.40 -2.19 19.32
C LEU A 166 -17.69 -2.95 19.00
N SER A 167 -17.72 -3.56 17.81
CA SER A 167 -18.78 -4.41 17.31
C SER A 167 -18.22 -5.71 16.76
N SER A 168 -18.81 -6.85 17.15
CA SER A 168 -18.46 -8.13 16.51
C SER A 168 -19.13 -8.30 15.15
N GLU A 169 -20.15 -7.51 14.85
CA GLU A 169 -20.68 -7.36 13.49
C GLU A 169 -19.80 -6.37 12.72
N LEU A 170 -19.04 -6.87 11.75
CA LEU A 170 -18.20 -6.06 10.86
C LEU A 170 -19.05 -5.52 9.70
N GLU A 171 -19.94 -4.58 10.02
CA GLU A 171 -20.92 -4.00 9.10
C GLU A 171 -20.91 -2.46 9.10
N GLY A 172 -20.75 -1.90 7.90
CA GLY A 172 -20.65 -0.47 7.59
C GLY A 172 -19.25 0.12 7.77
N GLU A 173 -19.16 1.46 7.72
CA GLU A 173 -17.88 2.19 7.78
C GLU A 173 -17.16 2.12 9.15
N GLY A 174 -15.85 1.88 9.21
CA GLY A 174 -15.12 2.00 10.47
C GLY A 174 -13.69 1.49 10.38
N LEU A 175 -13.07 1.30 11.53
CA LEU A 175 -11.73 0.73 11.67
C LEU A 175 -11.85 -0.73 12.10
N VAL A 176 -11.12 -1.64 11.47
CA VAL A 176 -10.94 -3.02 11.93
C VAL A 176 -9.46 -3.32 12.01
N MET A 177 -9.00 -3.79 13.17
CA MET A 177 -7.68 -4.39 13.30
C MET A 177 -7.76 -5.88 13.03
N THR A 178 -6.85 -6.39 12.21
CA THR A 178 -6.68 -7.84 12.00
C THR A 178 -5.52 -8.41 12.81
N ARG A 179 -4.60 -7.54 13.25
CA ARG A 179 -3.48 -7.84 14.16
C ARG A 179 -2.94 -6.52 14.78
N PRO A 180 -2.08 -6.58 15.80
CA PRO A 180 -1.63 -5.40 16.56
C PRO A 180 -1.11 -4.23 15.73
N VAL A 181 -0.38 -4.49 14.64
CA VAL A 181 0.20 -3.45 13.78
C VAL A 181 -0.38 -3.43 12.37
N ALA A 182 -1.58 -3.97 12.16
CA ALA A 182 -2.26 -3.90 10.87
C ALA A 182 -3.76 -3.58 11.02
N ALA A 183 -4.23 -2.64 10.22
CA ALA A 183 -5.60 -2.15 10.30
C ALA A 183 -6.18 -1.83 8.92
N PHE A 184 -7.51 -1.92 8.85
CA PHE A 184 -8.34 -1.58 7.70
C PHE A 184 -9.31 -0.49 8.12
N TYR A 185 -9.41 0.58 7.33
CA TYR A 185 -10.41 1.62 7.51
C TYR A 185 -11.24 1.79 6.24
N GLY A 186 -12.54 1.59 6.33
CA GLY A 186 -13.42 1.64 5.16
C GLY A 186 -14.79 1.06 5.45
N THR A 187 -15.49 0.68 4.39
CA THR A 187 -16.79 0.01 4.50
C THR A 187 -16.61 -1.50 4.59
N PHE A 188 -17.39 -2.14 5.46
CA PHE A 188 -17.40 -3.58 5.63
C PHE A 188 -18.80 -4.12 5.37
N GLU A 189 -18.88 -5.23 4.64
CA GLU A 189 -20.11 -5.98 4.38
C GLU A 189 -19.81 -7.48 4.45
N ASN A 190 -20.73 -8.25 5.04
CA ASN A 190 -20.59 -9.70 5.24
C ASN A 190 -19.29 -10.11 5.94
N GLY A 191 -18.81 -9.28 6.88
CA GLY A 191 -17.60 -9.60 7.63
C GLY A 191 -16.28 -9.22 6.97
N MET A 192 -16.29 -8.50 5.84
CA MET A 192 -15.08 -8.23 5.03
C MET A 192 -15.08 -6.81 4.46
N PRO A 193 -13.90 -6.23 4.13
CA PRO A 193 -13.82 -4.99 3.36
C PRO A 193 -14.60 -5.08 2.05
N GLU A 194 -15.48 -4.11 1.80
CA GLU A 194 -16.31 -4.00 0.60
C GLU A 194 -16.47 -2.51 0.22
N GLY A 195 -16.19 -2.16 -1.04
CA GLY A 195 -16.14 -0.77 -1.49
C GLY A 195 -14.84 -0.06 -1.10
N ALA A 196 -14.90 1.25 -0.83
CA ALA A 196 -13.70 2.04 -0.53
C ALA A 196 -13.11 1.66 0.84
N CYS A 197 -11.85 1.24 0.86
CA CYS A 197 -11.12 0.91 2.07
C CYS A 197 -9.61 1.13 1.90
N VAL A 198 -8.96 1.56 2.99
CA VAL A 198 -7.51 1.60 3.11
C VAL A 198 -7.05 0.55 4.11
N ALA A 199 -6.08 -0.26 3.73
CA ALA A 199 -5.33 -1.15 4.58
C ALA A 199 -3.95 -0.54 4.85
N ILE A 200 -3.46 -0.70 6.08
CA ILE A 200 -2.12 -0.26 6.48
C ILE A 200 -1.49 -1.29 7.43
N GLN A 201 -0.17 -1.42 7.37
CA GLN A 201 0.61 -2.16 8.35
C GLN A 201 1.90 -1.40 8.71
N GLY A 202 2.20 -1.30 10.00
CA GLY A 202 3.51 -0.86 10.48
C GLY A 202 4.54 -2.00 10.45
N ILE A 203 5.76 -1.69 10.01
CA ILE A 203 6.89 -2.64 9.94
C ILE A 203 8.16 -1.98 10.48
N GLU A 204 8.81 -2.65 11.43
CA GLU A 204 10.16 -2.33 11.90
C GLU A 204 11.07 -3.54 11.63
N LEU A 205 11.95 -3.42 10.63
CA LEU A 205 12.97 -4.44 10.30
C LEU A 205 14.35 -3.78 10.23
N ASP A 206 14.75 -3.31 9.05
CA ASP A 206 15.99 -2.57 8.79
C ASP A 206 15.78 -1.04 8.80
N GLY A 207 14.53 -0.63 9.00
CA GLY A 207 14.06 0.74 9.09
C GLY A 207 12.59 0.75 9.48
N VAL A 208 12.08 1.92 9.86
CA VAL A 208 10.68 2.13 10.26
C VAL A 208 9.88 2.52 9.03
N ARG A 209 8.91 1.70 8.63
CA ARG A 209 8.05 1.94 7.48
C ARG A 209 6.61 1.53 7.73
N TYR A 210 5.72 1.99 6.85
CA TYR A 210 4.41 1.41 6.68
C TYR A 210 4.24 0.87 5.27
N ASP A 211 3.54 -0.25 5.16
CA ASP A 211 3.00 -0.77 3.90
C ASP A 211 1.51 -0.40 3.85
N TYR A 212 0.96 -0.16 2.67
CA TYR A 212 -0.45 0.24 2.51
C TYR A 212 -1.06 -0.24 1.20
N ALA A 213 -2.40 -0.29 1.20
CA ALA A 213 -3.23 -0.45 0.01
C ALA A 213 -4.51 0.37 0.17
N ASP A 214 -4.76 1.32 -0.72
CA ASP A 214 -5.93 2.21 -0.70
C ASP A 214 -6.68 2.10 -2.03
N GLY A 215 -7.95 1.73 -1.98
CA GLY A 215 -8.75 1.59 -3.18
C GLY A 215 -10.09 0.91 -2.96
N ILE A 216 -10.58 0.26 -4.00
CA ILE A 216 -11.82 -0.51 -3.96
C ILE A 216 -11.52 -1.96 -3.56
N TRP A 217 -12.34 -2.48 -2.66
CA TRP A 217 -12.30 -3.85 -2.17
C TRP A 217 -13.59 -4.57 -2.50
N SER A 218 -13.50 -5.87 -2.79
CA SER A 218 -14.68 -6.72 -2.92
C SER A 218 -14.38 -8.11 -2.39
N GLY A 219 -15.26 -8.63 -1.53
CA GLY A 219 -15.05 -9.91 -0.87
C GLY A 219 -13.75 -9.98 -0.06
N GLY A 220 -13.34 -8.85 0.55
CA GLY A 220 -12.12 -8.75 1.33
C GLY A 220 -10.81 -8.71 0.53
N LYS A 221 -10.87 -8.60 -0.80
CA LYS A 221 -9.69 -8.46 -1.67
C LYS A 221 -9.66 -7.10 -2.34
N LEU A 222 -8.46 -6.58 -2.60
CA LEU A 222 -8.30 -5.36 -3.40
C LEU A 222 -8.73 -5.66 -4.86
N ASN A 223 -9.72 -4.90 -5.35
CA ASN A 223 -10.37 -5.18 -6.62
C ASN A 223 -10.90 -3.88 -7.26
N GLY A 224 -10.35 -3.51 -8.42
CA GLY A 224 -10.59 -2.22 -9.08
C GLY A 224 -9.37 -1.29 -9.01
N GLU A 225 -9.60 0.00 -9.25
CA GLU A 225 -8.54 1.01 -9.16
C GLU A 225 -8.07 1.18 -7.71
N ALA A 226 -6.75 1.14 -7.53
CA ALA A 226 -6.13 1.28 -6.22
C ALA A 226 -4.68 1.79 -6.32
N GLU A 227 -4.18 2.21 -5.17
CA GLU A 227 -2.78 2.50 -4.91
C GLU A 227 -2.26 1.55 -3.82
N ALA A 228 -1.10 0.93 -4.02
CA ALA A 228 -0.46 0.09 -3.02
C ALA A 228 1.06 0.26 -3.01
N GLY A 229 1.65 0.32 -1.82
CA GLY A 229 3.04 0.72 -1.69
C GLY A 229 3.58 0.61 -0.27
N TYR A 230 4.75 1.21 -0.06
CA TYR A 230 5.37 1.38 1.25
C TYR A 230 6.13 2.70 1.33
N HIS A 231 6.37 3.18 2.55
CA HIS A 231 7.18 4.36 2.81
C HIS A 231 7.95 4.26 4.13
N TYR A 232 9.27 4.41 4.05
CA TYR A 232 10.18 4.64 5.19
C TYR A 232 10.15 6.11 5.59
N TYR A 233 9.54 6.43 6.73
CA TYR A 233 9.39 7.82 7.20
C TYR A 233 10.48 8.24 8.21
N ASN A 234 11.34 7.32 8.65
CA ASN A 234 12.51 7.63 9.50
C ASN A 234 13.85 7.29 8.81
N GLY A 235 13.89 7.44 7.48
CA GLY A 235 15.03 7.11 6.63
C GLY A 235 15.01 5.66 6.14
N SER A 236 15.40 5.46 4.88
CA SER A 236 15.63 4.14 4.31
C SER A 236 17.07 3.69 4.58
N GLY A 237 17.31 2.38 4.62
CA GLY A 237 18.67 1.82 4.62
C GLY A 237 19.46 2.23 3.37
N GLU A 238 20.81 2.18 3.44
CA GLU A 238 21.64 2.49 2.27
C GLU A 238 21.26 1.61 1.06
N GLY A 239 20.88 2.26 -0.04
CA GLY A 239 20.52 1.58 -1.29
C GLY A 239 19.04 1.23 -1.44
N GLU A 240 18.19 1.54 -0.46
CA GLU A 240 16.75 1.37 -0.56
C GLU A 240 16.01 2.65 -0.95
N SER A 241 14.98 2.52 -1.79
CA SER A 241 14.02 3.59 -2.03
C SER A 241 13.31 3.95 -0.73
N GLN A 242 13.20 5.25 -0.45
CA GLN A 242 12.43 5.78 0.66
C GLN A 242 10.96 5.40 0.54
N ALA A 243 10.39 5.51 -0.65
CA ALA A 243 9.00 5.11 -0.91
C ALA A 243 8.87 4.38 -2.25
N VAL A 244 7.90 3.50 -2.31
CA VAL A 244 7.46 2.85 -3.55
C VAL A 244 5.95 2.86 -3.57
N LYS A 245 5.35 3.23 -4.71
CA LYS A 245 3.91 3.10 -4.92
C LYS A 245 3.61 2.53 -6.30
N ARG A 246 2.51 1.76 -6.36
CA ARG A 246 1.94 1.17 -7.56
C ARG A 246 0.52 1.67 -7.69
N ILE A 247 0.17 2.24 -8.83
CA ILE A 247 -1.15 2.80 -9.09
C ILE A 247 -1.73 2.15 -10.33
N GLY A 248 -2.87 1.48 -10.19
CA GLY A 248 -3.58 0.86 -11.30
C GLY A 248 -4.68 -0.07 -10.85
N ARG A 249 -5.15 -0.92 -11.77
CA ARG A 249 -6.23 -1.86 -11.51
C ARG A 249 -5.74 -3.15 -10.88
N PHE A 250 -6.43 -3.58 -9.82
CA PHE A 250 -6.28 -4.88 -9.18
C PHE A 250 -7.50 -5.77 -9.49
N VAL A 251 -7.27 -7.08 -9.54
CA VAL A 251 -8.28 -8.13 -9.59
C VAL A 251 -7.84 -9.18 -8.60
N ASP A 252 -8.64 -9.40 -7.55
CA ASP A 252 -8.34 -10.37 -6.50
C ASP A 252 -6.91 -10.25 -5.93
N ASP A 253 -6.53 -9.04 -5.51
CA ASP A 253 -5.21 -8.68 -4.98
C ASP A 253 -4.05 -8.68 -5.99
N LEU A 254 -4.29 -8.98 -7.27
CA LEU A 254 -3.26 -9.00 -8.32
C LEU A 254 -3.45 -7.85 -9.31
N MET A 255 -2.37 -7.17 -9.70
CA MET A 255 -2.46 -6.13 -10.72
C MET A 255 -2.77 -6.74 -12.08
N ASP A 256 -3.67 -6.12 -12.83
CA ASP A 256 -4.12 -6.59 -14.14
C ASP A 256 -4.45 -5.41 -15.07
N GLY A 257 -3.60 -5.22 -16.08
CA GLY A 257 -3.63 -4.12 -17.02
C GLY A 257 -2.48 -3.13 -16.84
N ALA A 258 -2.64 -1.94 -17.42
CA ALA A 258 -1.65 -0.87 -17.34
C ALA A 258 -1.59 -0.27 -15.92
N PHE A 259 -0.39 0.07 -15.46
CA PHE A 259 -0.17 0.69 -14.16
C PHE A 259 1.07 1.57 -14.13
N THR A 260 1.14 2.45 -13.15
CA THR A 260 2.32 3.27 -12.87
C THR A 260 3.06 2.71 -11.66
N TYR A 261 4.37 2.52 -11.82
CA TYR A 261 5.31 2.20 -10.75
C TYR A 261 6.15 3.44 -10.47
N GLU A 262 6.16 3.90 -9.22
CA GLU A 262 6.93 5.07 -8.80
C GLU A 262 7.79 4.73 -7.58
N THR A 263 9.03 5.18 -7.61
CA THR A 263 9.97 5.10 -6.49
C THR A 263 10.42 6.50 -6.10
N VAL A 264 10.61 6.73 -4.80
CA VAL A 264 11.27 7.92 -4.25
C VAL A 264 12.56 7.47 -3.60
N SER A 265 13.69 8.03 -3.99
CA SER A 265 14.99 7.79 -3.34
C SER A 265 15.10 8.54 -2.01
N SER A 266 16.15 8.26 -1.24
CA SER A 266 16.39 8.92 0.06
C SER A 266 16.70 10.42 -0.03
N ASP A 267 17.14 10.91 -1.19
CA ASP A 267 17.33 12.34 -1.48
C ASP A 267 16.08 13.00 -2.12
N GLY A 268 14.99 12.24 -2.25
CA GLY A 268 13.70 12.72 -2.76
C GLY A 268 13.57 12.72 -4.28
N GLU A 269 14.51 12.11 -5.02
CA GLU A 269 14.37 11.92 -6.47
C GLU A 269 13.24 10.93 -6.77
N VAL A 270 12.32 11.36 -7.62
CA VAL A 270 11.18 10.55 -8.04
C VAL A 270 11.51 9.92 -9.39
N THR A 271 11.37 8.60 -9.48
CA THR A 271 11.50 7.86 -10.74
C THR A 271 10.21 7.11 -11.03
N VAL A 272 9.74 7.20 -12.28
CA VAL A 272 8.43 6.68 -12.70
C VAL A 272 8.57 5.77 -13.91
N TRP A 273 7.84 4.65 -13.91
CA TRP A 273 7.72 3.73 -15.03
C TRP A 273 6.24 3.45 -15.32
N ASP A 274 5.88 3.40 -16.60
CA ASP A 274 4.57 2.94 -17.05
C ASP A 274 4.70 1.48 -17.48
N MET A 275 4.02 0.58 -16.79
CA MET A 275 4.14 -0.87 -16.94
C MET A 275 2.78 -1.51 -17.28
N GLU A 276 2.80 -2.78 -17.63
CA GLU A 276 1.59 -3.60 -17.80
C GLU A 276 1.77 -4.90 -17.02
N ALA A 277 0.70 -5.37 -16.38
CA ALA A 277 0.67 -6.64 -15.67
C ALA A 277 -0.48 -7.51 -16.16
N GLU A 278 -0.32 -8.82 -16.05
CA GLU A 278 -1.37 -9.82 -16.27
C GLU A 278 -1.29 -10.83 -15.13
N ASP A 279 -2.36 -10.99 -14.35
CA ASP A 279 -2.40 -11.88 -13.18
C ASP A 279 -1.23 -11.66 -12.20
N GLY A 280 -0.88 -10.39 -11.98
CA GLY A 280 0.22 -9.97 -11.11
C GLY A 280 1.64 -10.22 -11.66
N ARG A 281 1.79 -10.69 -12.90
CA ARG A 281 3.07 -10.88 -13.60
C ARG A 281 3.40 -9.68 -14.48
N THR A 282 4.67 -9.39 -14.69
CA THR A 282 5.08 -8.34 -15.65
C THR A 282 4.75 -8.78 -17.06
N LYS A 283 4.04 -7.93 -17.81
CA LYS A 283 3.86 -8.11 -19.24
C LYS A 283 4.92 -7.30 -19.99
N PHE A 284 5.85 -8.01 -20.62
CA PHE A 284 6.91 -7.42 -21.43
C PHE A 284 6.34 -7.02 -22.80
N ASP A 285 6.16 -5.72 -23.01
CA ASP A 285 5.78 -5.13 -24.29
C ASP A 285 7.00 -4.63 -25.09
N GLU A 286 6.77 -3.95 -26.22
CA GLU A 286 7.81 -3.45 -27.12
C GLU A 286 8.76 -2.40 -26.52
N ARG A 287 8.45 -1.86 -25.33
CA ARG A 287 9.28 -0.87 -24.64
C ARG A 287 10.38 -1.54 -23.81
N TRP A 288 10.20 -2.81 -23.47
CA TRP A 288 11.21 -3.58 -22.75
C TRP A 288 12.34 -3.99 -23.68
N LEU A 289 13.57 -3.83 -23.18
CA LEU A 289 14.79 -4.26 -23.84
C LEU A 289 15.33 -5.48 -23.11
N HIS A 290 15.91 -6.43 -23.84
CA HIS A 290 16.53 -7.61 -23.26
C HIS A 290 18.04 -7.57 -23.48
N ASP A 291 18.81 -7.84 -22.43
CA ASP A 291 20.26 -8.02 -22.50
C ASP A 291 20.58 -9.51 -22.42
N ASP A 292 20.76 -10.16 -23.59
CA ASP A 292 21.07 -11.59 -23.69
C ASP A 292 22.35 -11.98 -22.94
N GLU A 293 23.36 -11.10 -22.87
CA GLU A 293 24.62 -11.43 -22.18
C GLU A 293 24.43 -11.43 -20.66
N LYS A 294 23.58 -10.53 -20.15
CA LYS A 294 23.32 -10.37 -18.72
C LYS A 294 22.06 -11.08 -18.22
N GLN A 295 21.25 -11.64 -19.12
CA GLN A 295 20.05 -12.44 -18.83
C GLN A 295 19.02 -11.65 -18.00
N TYR A 296 18.66 -10.44 -18.48
CA TYR A 296 17.57 -9.67 -17.89
C TYR A 296 16.84 -8.81 -18.93
N TYR A 297 15.59 -8.50 -18.61
CA TYR A 297 14.81 -7.43 -19.23
C TYR A 297 15.02 -6.12 -18.47
N TYR A 298 14.98 -5.00 -19.19
CA TYR A 298 15.01 -3.68 -18.59
C TYR A 298 14.11 -2.67 -19.30
N LEU A 299 13.54 -1.76 -18.51
CA LEU A 299 12.64 -0.70 -18.97
C LEU A 299 13.18 0.66 -18.50
N PRO A 300 13.56 1.58 -19.40
CA PRO A 300 13.90 2.95 -19.04
C PRO A 300 12.74 3.65 -18.33
N SER A 301 13.05 4.51 -17.36
CA SER A 301 12.05 5.34 -16.71
C SER A 301 11.48 6.37 -17.68
N ARG A 302 10.28 6.88 -17.37
CA ARG A 302 9.57 7.86 -18.20
C ARG A 302 10.30 9.20 -18.31
N GLU A 303 11.02 9.59 -17.25
CA GLU A 303 11.54 10.95 -17.09
C GLU A 303 13.06 11.02 -17.04
N ILE A 304 13.74 9.93 -16.64
CA ILE A 304 15.19 9.90 -16.44
C ILE A 304 15.77 8.67 -17.15
N ASP A 305 16.29 8.85 -18.36
CA ASP A 305 16.82 7.76 -19.21
C ASP A 305 17.90 6.90 -18.53
N SER A 306 18.64 7.46 -17.58
CA SER A 306 19.67 6.72 -16.82
C SER A 306 19.11 5.78 -15.76
N HIS A 307 17.83 5.91 -15.41
CA HIS A 307 17.14 5.02 -14.49
C HIS A 307 16.39 3.94 -15.27
N THR A 308 16.65 2.69 -14.91
CA THR A 308 16.01 1.53 -15.54
C THR A 308 15.43 0.63 -14.46
N TYR A 309 14.25 0.10 -14.73
CA TYR A 309 13.70 -1.01 -13.97
C TYR A 309 14.23 -2.31 -14.60
N VAL A 310 14.65 -3.28 -13.80
CA VAL A 310 15.31 -4.50 -14.27
C VAL A 310 14.58 -5.73 -13.75
N VAL A 311 14.35 -6.71 -14.61
CA VAL A 311 13.78 -8.02 -14.28
C VAL A 311 14.71 -9.11 -14.81
N PRO A 312 15.40 -9.86 -13.93
CA PRO A 312 16.14 -11.07 -14.30
C PRO A 312 15.27 -12.09 -15.05
N ASP A 313 15.86 -12.83 -15.99
CA ASP A 313 15.14 -13.81 -16.81
C ASP A 313 14.47 -14.92 -15.99
N ASP A 314 15.08 -15.32 -14.87
CA ASP A 314 14.54 -16.33 -13.96
C ASP A 314 13.39 -15.83 -13.08
N GLU A 315 13.17 -14.52 -13.03
CA GLU A 315 12.06 -13.87 -12.29
C GLU A 315 11.00 -13.29 -13.23
N ALA A 316 11.14 -13.46 -14.56
CA ALA A 316 10.24 -12.90 -15.56
C ALA A 316 8.80 -13.43 -15.40
N GLU A 317 8.66 -14.64 -14.87
CA GLU A 317 7.40 -15.33 -14.62
C GLU A 317 6.95 -15.25 -13.15
N ASP A 318 7.54 -14.39 -12.33
CA ASP A 318 7.12 -14.27 -10.94
C ASP A 318 5.84 -13.42 -10.81
N ILE A 319 5.00 -13.78 -9.84
CA ILE A 319 3.89 -12.93 -9.40
C ILE A 319 4.47 -11.88 -8.46
N ARG A 320 4.72 -10.68 -8.98
CA ARG A 320 5.37 -9.57 -8.27
C ARG A 320 4.41 -8.45 -7.94
N TRP A 321 3.42 -8.23 -8.80
CA TRP A 321 2.47 -7.12 -8.73
C TRP A 321 1.22 -7.53 -7.98
N ARG A 322 1.36 -7.61 -6.65
CA ARG A 322 0.26 -7.98 -5.76
C ARG A 322 0.12 -7.03 -4.58
N ASN A 323 -1.09 -6.95 -4.05
CA ASN A 323 -1.36 -6.40 -2.74
C ASN A 323 -0.68 -7.28 -1.67
N MET A 324 -0.03 -6.62 -0.70
CA MET A 324 0.69 -7.28 0.38
C MET A 324 -0.12 -7.32 1.69
N LEU A 325 -1.22 -6.56 1.75
CA LEU A 325 -2.09 -6.47 2.93
C LEU A 325 -3.38 -7.24 2.67
N LEU A 326 -3.40 -8.50 3.10
CA LEU A 326 -4.50 -9.41 2.86
C LEU A 326 -5.48 -9.41 4.04
N TRP A 327 -6.77 -9.49 3.74
CA TRP A 327 -7.80 -9.64 4.76
C TRP A 327 -7.79 -11.06 5.33
N GLY A 328 -7.73 -11.19 6.66
CA GLY A 328 -7.83 -12.48 7.34
C GLY A 328 -6.52 -13.29 7.42
N GLU A 329 -5.37 -12.68 7.10
CA GLU A 329 -4.02 -13.24 7.34
C GLU A 329 -3.34 -12.71 8.61
#